data_AF-A0A6P2C6X9-F1
#
_entry.id   AF-A0A6P2C6X9-F1
#
_cell.length_a   1.000
_cell.length_b   1.000
_cell.length_c   1.000
_cell.angle_alpha   90.00
_cell.angle_beta   90.00
_cell.angle_gamma   90.00
#
_symmetry.space_group_name_H-M   'P 1'
#
loop_
_entity.id
_entity.type
_entity.pdbx_description
1 polymer ?
#
loop_
_entity_poly.entity_id
_entity_poly.type
_entity_poly.pdbx_seq_one_letter_code
_entity_poly.pdbx_strand_id
1 'polypeptide(L)' 'MRWKDIQAEFVDEPKVAVQEADALVAELMQRLASMFATERAELEDRWAGGDQISTEELRQGLRLYRSFFERLLAA' A
#
# COMPACT_ATOMS: atom_id res chain seq x y z
N MET A 1 20.13 -10.94 1.44
CA MET A 1 18.81 -10.26 1.33
C MET A 1 18.87 -9.57 -0.01
N ARG A 2 17.86 -9.73 -0.87
CA ARG A 2 17.91 -9.30 -2.28
C ARG A 2 18.49 -7.90 -2.52
N TRP A 3 18.16 -6.93 -1.66
CA TRP A 3 18.77 -5.59 -1.71
C TRP A 3 20.30 -5.57 -1.50
N LYS A 4 20.81 -6.31 -0.52
CA LYS A 4 22.25 -6.41 -0.25
C LYS A 4 23.00 -7.06 -1.41
N ASP A 5 22.35 -8.00 -2.09
CA ASP A 5 22.93 -8.72 -3.22
C ASP A 5 23.04 -7.76 -4.45
N ILE A 6 21.97 -6.99 -4.73
CA ILE A 6 21.97 -5.90 -5.72
C ILE A 6 23.04 -4.85 -5.43
N GLN A 7 23.22 -4.47 -4.16
CA GLN A 7 24.26 -3.50 -3.77
C GLN A 7 25.68 -4.02 -4.02
N ALA A 8 25.92 -5.31 -3.82
CA ALA A 8 27.21 -5.92 -4.12
C ALA A 8 27.46 -5.95 -5.64
N GLU A 9 26.45 -6.31 -6.43
CA GLU A 9 26.53 -6.37 -7.90
C GLU A 9 26.77 -5.00 -8.55
N PHE A 10 26.41 -3.90 -7.88
CA PHE A 10 26.68 -2.55 -8.38
C PHE A 10 28.17 -2.28 -8.66
N VAL A 11 29.08 -2.92 -7.90
CA VAL A 11 30.53 -2.74 -8.06
C VAL A 11 31.01 -3.26 -9.42
N ASP A 12 30.45 -4.38 -9.87
CA ASP A 12 30.87 -5.07 -11.10
C ASP A 12 29.95 -4.73 -12.29
N GLU A 13 28.64 -4.66 -12.06
CA GLU A 13 27.61 -4.48 -13.09
C GLU A 13 26.57 -3.39 -12.70
N PRO A 14 26.97 -2.11 -12.70
CA PRO A 14 26.13 -1.02 -12.17
C PRO A 14 24.80 -0.83 -12.91
N LYS A 15 24.74 -1.11 -14.22
CA LYS A 15 23.48 -1.01 -15.00
C LYS A 15 22.49 -2.11 -14.62
N VAL A 16 22.99 -3.33 -14.43
CA VAL A 16 22.16 -4.48 -14.04
C VAL A 16 21.64 -4.26 -12.62
N ALA A 17 22.52 -3.89 -11.68
CA ALA A 17 22.14 -3.60 -10.31
C ALA A 17 21.04 -2.52 -10.21
N VAL A 18 21.12 -1.45 -11.02
CA VAL A 18 20.07 -0.42 -11.04
C VAL A 18 18.74 -0.95 -11.62
N GLN A 19 18.79 -1.77 -12.67
CA GLN A 19 17.58 -2.41 -13.21
C GLN A 19 16.92 -3.35 -12.21
N GLU A 20 17.73 -4.12 -11.47
CA GLU A 20 17.22 -5.01 -10.42
C GLU A 20 16.65 -4.24 -9.23
N ALA A 21 17.28 -3.13 -8.83
CA ALA A 21 16.77 -2.24 -7.81
C ALA A 21 15.40 -1.66 -8.20
N ASP A 22 15.26 -1.19 -9.44
CA ASP A 22 14.01 -0.68 -9.99
C ASP A 22 12.91 -1.76 -9.95
N ALA A 23 13.22 -2.98 -10.43
CA ALA A 23 12.28 -4.09 -10.40
C ALA A 23 11.84 -4.47 -8.96
N LEU A 24 12.79 -4.45 -8.00
CA LEU A 24 12.49 -4.74 -6.60
C LEU A 24 11.59 -3.66 -5.97
N VAL A 25 11.84 -2.39 -6.27
CA VAL A 25 11.00 -1.27 -5.81
C VAL A 25 9.61 -1.35 -6.45
N ALA A 26 9.52 -1.62 -7.75
CA ALA A 26 8.25 -1.80 -8.46
C ALA A 26 7.42 -2.94 -7.86
N GLU A 27 8.05 -4.08 -7.55
CA GLU A 27 7.39 -5.21 -6.90
C GLU A 27 6.87 -4.84 -5.50
N LEU A 28 7.66 -4.10 -4.72
CA LEU A 28 7.24 -3.61 -3.40
C LEU A 28 6.05 -2.65 -3.51
N MET A 29 6.10 -1.70 -4.45
CA MET A 29 4.99 -0.77 -4.70
C MET A 29 3.70 -1.52 -5.07
N GLN A 30 3.79 -2.54 -5.94
CA GLN A 30 2.64 -3.36 -6.32
C GLN A 30 2.05 -4.12 -5.13
N ARG A 31 2.90 -4.69 -4.27
CA ARG A 31 2.45 -5.38 -3.05
C ARG A 31 1.75 -4.43 -2.08
N LEU A 32 2.32 -3.25 -1.83
CA LEU A 32 1.71 -2.22 -0.98
C LEU A 32 0.36 -1.75 -1.56
N ALA A 33 0.32 -1.43 -2.85
CA ALA A 33 -0.91 -1.03 -3.52
C ALA A 33 -2.01 -2.11 -3.42
N SER A 34 -1.63 -3.39 -3.59
CA SER A 34 -2.57 -4.51 -3.47
C SER A 34 -3.11 -4.65 -2.04
N MET A 35 -2.25 -4.53 -1.03
CA MET A 35 -2.68 -4.56 0.38
C MET A 35 -3.68 -3.44 0.69
N PHE A 36 -3.35 -2.20 0.30
CA PHE A 36 -4.23 -1.07 0.53
C PHE A 36 -5.53 -1.15 -0.27
N ALA A 37 -5.51 -1.72 -1.47
CA ALA A 37 -6.72 -1.95 -2.26
C ALA A 37 -7.69 -2.92 -1.55
N THR A 38 -7.17 -3.99 -0.94
CA THR A 38 -7.96 -4.92 -0.13
C THR A 38 -8.59 -4.23 1.08
N GLU A 39 -7.81 -3.48 1.86
CA GLU A 39 -8.33 -2.76 3.03
C GLU A 39 -9.38 -1.70 2.66
N ARG A 40 -9.19 -1.02 1.52
CA ARG A 40 -10.20 -0.09 1.00
C ARG A 40 -11.50 -0.83 0.65
N ALA A 41 -11.41 -1.98 0.00
CA ALA A 41 -12.59 -2.77 -0.35
C ALA A 41 -13.36 -3.21 0.91
N GLU A 42 -12.67 -3.62 1.97
CA GLU A 42 -13.30 -3.93 3.26
C GLU A 42 -14.00 -2.72 3.90
N LEU A 43 -13.41 -1.53 3.76
CA LEU A 43 -14.07 -0.30 4.20
C LEU A 43 -15.32 -0.03 3.37
N GLU A 44 -15.28 -0.20 2.05
CA GLU A 44 -16.40 0.04 1.13
C GLU A 44 -17.56 -0.94 1.35
N ASP A 45 -17.27 -2.24 1.51
CA ASP A 45 -18.27 -3.29 1.74
C ASP A 45 -19.10 -3.02 3.00
N ARG A 46 -18.49 -2.39 4.03
CA ARG A 46 -19.20 -2.02 5.27
C ARG A 46 -20.26 -0.93 5.08
N TRP A 47 -20.18 -0.14 4.00
CA TRP A 47 -21.14 0.94 3.72
C TRP A 47 -22.06 0.65 2.53
N ALA A 48 -21.77 -0.38 1.73
CA ALA A 48 -22.58 -0.79 0.58
C ALA A 48 -24.00 -1.27 0.95
N GLY A 49 -24.32 -1.43 2.25
CA GLY A 49 -25.56 -2.03 2.77
C GLY A 49 -26.84 -1.18 2.83
N GLY A 50 -26.85 0.08 2.40
CA GLY A 50 -28.09 0.85 2.15
C GLY A 50 -28.71 1.64 3.32
N ASP A 51 -29.92 2.16 3.05
CA ASP A 51 -30.47 3.51 3.32
C ASP A 51 -30.77 3.92 4.79
N GLN A 52 -30.17 3.27 5.79
CA GLN A 52 -30.43 3.53 7.21
C GLN A 52 -29.16 3.66 8.06
N ILE A 53 -28.11 4.25 7.48
CA ILE A 53 -26.88 4.56 8.20
C ILE A 53 -27.11 5.81 9.07
N SER A 54 -26.94 5.68 10.37
CA SER A 54 -27.01 6.79 11.31
C SER A 54 -25.85 7.77 11.13
N THR A 55 -26.04 9.03 11.53
CA THR A 55 -24.97 10.04 11.53
C THR A 55 -23.75 9.62 12.35
N GLU A 56 -23.93 8.84 13.42
CA GLU A 56 -22.80 8.35 14.23
C GLU A 56 -22.02 7.24 13.52
N GLU A 57 -22.69 6.38 12.74
CA GLU A 57 -22.01 5.42 11.89
C GLU A 57 -21.20 6.13 10.81
N LEU A 58 -21.76 7.16 10.15
CA LEU A 58 -20.99 8.00 9.21
C LEU A 58 -19.75 8.63 9.85
N ARG A 59 -19.87 9.13 11.09
CA ARG A 59 -18.73 9.68 11.85
C ARG A 59 -17.65 8.61 12.09
N GLN A 60 -18.05 7.39 12.45
CA GLN A 60 -17.13 6.27 12.62
C GLN A 60 -16.44 5.90 11.31
N GLY A 61 -17.18 5.84 10.21
CA GLY A 61 -16.62 5.60 8.87
C GLY A 61 -15.57 6.61 8.49
N LEU A 62 -15.85 7.90 8.68
CA LEU A 62 -14.88 8.96 8.38
C LEU A 62 -13.61 8.84 9.22
N ARG A 63 -13.72 8.42 10.51
CA ARG A 63 -12.54 8.15 11.35
C ARG A 63 -11.70 6.99 10.81
N LEU A 64 -12.34 5.92 10.35
CA LEU A 64 -11.64 4.77 9.77
C LEU A 64 -10.92 5.15 8.47
N TYR A 65 -11.57 5.90 7.58
CA TYR A 65 -10.94 6.43 6.37
C TYR A 65 -9.76 7.36 6.69
N ARG A 66 -9.86 8.18 7.73
CA ARG A 66 -8.74 9.02 8.19
C ARG A 66 -7.55 8.17 8.66
N SER A 67 -7.78 7.17 9.50
CA SER A 67 -6.71 6.29 9.96
C SER A 67 -6.08 5.49 8.82
N PHE A 68 -6.88 5.05 7.84
CA PHE A 68 -6.39 4.42 6.62
C PHE A 68 -5.52 5.37 5.80
N PHE A 69 -5.95 6.62 5.62
CA PHE A 69 -5.18 7.66 4.94
C PHE A 69 -3.85 7.98 5.64
N GLU A 70 -3.85 8.09 6.97
CA GLU A 70 -2.61 8.29 7.74
C GLU A 70 -1.63 7.12 7.58
N ARG A 71 -2.14 5.88 7.47
CA ARG A 71 -1.32 4.69 7.16
C ARG A 71 -0.77 4.70 5.74
N LEU A 72 -1.54 5.17 4.75
CA LEU A 72 -1.06 5.34 3.37
C LEU A 72 0.10 6.34 3.29
N LEU A 73 0.05 7.42 4.07
CA LEU A 73 1.12 8.43 4.11
C LEU A 73 2.38 7.98 4.85
N ALA A 74 2.25 7.02 5.76
CA ALA A 74 3.36 6.50 6.56
C ALA A 74 4.06 5.30 5.92
N ALA A 75 3.58 4.83 4.76
CA ALA A 75 4.06 3.65 4.05
C ALA A 75 5.23 3.94 3.10
#